data_AF-A0A1E4IGT0-F1
#
_entry.id   AF-A0A1E4IGT0-F1
#
_cell.length_a   1.000
_cell.length_b   1.000
_cell.length_c   1.000
_cell.angle_alpha   90.00
_cell.angle_beta   90.00
_cell.angle_gamma   90.00
#
_symmetry.space_group_name_H-M   'P 1'
#
loop_
_entity.id
_entity.type
_entity.pdbx_description
1 polymer ?
#
loop_
_entity_poly.entity_id
_entity_poly.type
_entity_poly.pdbx_seq_one_letter_code
_entity_poly.pdbx_strand_id
1 'polypeptide(L)'
;MTADPSYYVYALKDPRSSPAQPFYIGKGTGSRAHDHLVRVDETRKGKRIREIQAAGAQVLVTRLVDALTEQQAIRLEAELIAAFGTVDTGGLLTNAVVPSGLAGKTRASVVVPAGSKAKAQLGLALLKDAVLELAQANPGGIANSDAASLLGLRSEYEGGSKDYLSYSVLGLLLREGKLQRSAVGKKHIATVR
;
A
#
# COMPACT_ATOMS: atom_id res chain seq x y z
N MET A 1 -21.09 -5.81 27.71
CA MET A 1 -20.46 -5.33 26.46
C MET A 1 -19.06 -5.92 26.43
N THR A 2 -18.82 -6.93 25.61
CA THR A 2 -17.47 -7.49 25.42
C THR A 2 -16.67 -6.47 24.61
N ALA A 3 -15.60 -5.92 25.19
CA ALA A 3 -14.71 -5.02 24.47
C ALA A 3 -14.11 -5.78 23.29
N ASP A 4 -14.22 -5.22 22.07
CA ASP A 4 -13.51 -5.77 20.92
C ASP A 4 -12.01 -5.86 21.25
N PRO A 5 -11.33 -6.93 20.80
CA PRO A 5 -9.91 -7.08 21.06
C PRO A 5 -9.14 -5.92 20.40
N SER A 6 -8.39 -5.18 21.22
CA SER A 6 -7.52 -4.10 20.76
C SER A 6 -6.42 -4.64 19.85
N TYR A 7 -6.41 -4.19 18.60
CA TYR A 7 -5.37 -4.55 17.64
C TYR A 7 -4.17 -3.62 17.79
N TYR A 8 -3.01 -4.14 17.37
CA TYR A 8 -1.78 -3.38 17.28
C TYR A 8 -0.99 -3.78 16.04
N VAL A 9 -0.08 -2.91 15.61
CA VAL A 9 0.91 -3.20 14.57
C VAL A 9 2.28 -3.28 15.22
N TYR A 10 3.08 -4.29 14.85
CA TYR A 10 4.39 -4.55 15.42
C TYR A 10 5.45 -4.79 14.33
N ALA A 11 6.71 -4.60 14.70
CA ALA A 11 7.87 -4.97 13.90
C ALA A 11 8.73 -6.02 14.62
N LEU A 12 9.29 -6.94 13.84
CA LEU A 12 10.42 -7.78 14.25
C LEU A 12 11.69 -7.18 13.66
N LYS A 13 12.72 -7.00 14.49
CA LYS A 13 13.99 -6.37 14.09
C LYS A 13 15.18 -7.30 14.34
N ASP A 14 16.11 -7.25 13.42
CA ASP A 14 17.39 -7.96 13.46
C ASP A 14 18.42 -7.07 14.17
N PRO A 15 18.90 -7.46 15.37
CA PRO A 15 19.83 -6.64 16.16
C PRO A 15 21.29 -6.79 15.72
N ARG A 16 21.61 -7.62 14.72
CA ARG A 16 23.00 -7.91 14.32
C ARG A 16 23.71 -6.73 13.63
N SER A 17 22.97 -5.67 13.34
CA SER A 17 23.49 -4.38 12.84
C SER A 17 23.07 -3.24 13.77
N SER A 18 23.82 -2.15 13.76
CA SER A 18 23.45 -0.88 14.41
C SER A 18 23.20 0.20 13.34
N PRO A 19 21.97 0.74 13.21
CA PRO A 19 20.78 0.39 14.00
C PRO A 19 20.19 -0.97 13.61
N ALA A 20 19.44 -1.57 14.55
CA ALA A 20 18.71 -2.81 14.33
C ALA A 20 17.66 -2.64 13.21
N GLN A 21 17.67 -3.54 12.23
CA GLN A 21 16.87 -3.37 11.01
C GLN A 21 15.54 -4.12 11.11
N PRO A 22 14.41 -3.49 10.76
CA PRO A 22 13.15 -4.21 10.66
C PRO A 22 13.21 -5.22 9.51
N PHE A 23 12.81 -6.45 9.77
CA PHE A 23 12.70 -7.48 8.74
C PHE A 23 11.28 -8.02 8.61
N TYR A 24 10.35 -7.68 9.49
CA TYR A 24 8.95 -8.09 9.35
C TYR A 24 8.03 -7.07 10.03
N ILE A 25 6.88 -6.82 9.42
CA ILE A 25 5.80 -6.04 9.99
C ILE A 25 4.54 -6.89 10.03
N GLY A 26 3.82 -6.85 11.15
CA GLY A 26 2.60 -7.62 11.31
C GLY A 26 1.55 -6.87 12.11
N LYS A 27 0.28 -7.22 11.92
CA LYS A 27 -0.80 -6.89 12.88
C LYS A 27 -1.09 -8.05 13.83
N GLY A 28 -1.58 -7.73 15.03
CA GLY A 28 -1.98 -8.74 15.99
C GLY A 28 -2.79 -8.24 17.17
N THR A 29 -3.22 -9.20 17.99
CA THR A 29 -3.85 -9.01 19.30
C THR A 29 -3.12 -9.91 20.30
N GLY A 30 -3.26 -9.64 21.60
CA GLY A 30 -2.64 -10.47 22.65
C GLY A 30 -1.12 -10.66 22.47
N SER A 31 -0.64 -11.91 22.57
CA SER A 31 0.77 -12.29 22.49
C SER A 31 1.31 -12.52 21.07
N ARG A 32 0.51 -12.30 20.02
CA ARG A 32 0.84 -12.69 18.64
C ARG A 32 2.24 -12.26 18.17
N ALA A 33 2.71 -11.08 18.55
CA ALA A 33 4.04 -10.60 18.19
C ALA A 33 5.17 -11.50 18.70
N HIS A 34 5.00 -12.11 19.87
CA HIS A 34 5.96 -13.00 20.51
C HIS A 34 5.75 -14.47 20.11
N ASP A 35 4.51 -14.87 19.78
CA ASP A 35 4.20 -16.24 19.36
C ASP A 35 5.04 -16.68 18.14
N HIS A 36 5.40 -15.74 17.27
CA HIS A 36 6.29 -15.98 16.13
C HIS A 36 7.71 -16.39 16.51
N LEU A 37 8.18 -16.04 17.71
CA LEU A 37 9.50 -16.43 18.20
C LEU A 37 9.49 -17.83 18.82
N VAL A 38 8.32 -18.28 19.29
CA VAL A 38 8.13 -19.61 19.89
C VAL A 38 7.80 -20.64 18.83
N ARG A 39 6.91 -20.31 17.89
CA ARG A 39 6.48 -21.18 16.79
C ARG A 39 7.04 -20.65 15.49
N VAL A 40 8.34 -20.88 15.31
CA VAL A 40 9.06 -20.44 14.11
C VAL A 40 8.61 -21.30 12.92
N ASP A 41 8.12 -20.65 11.86
CA ASP A 41 7.61 -21.30 10.66
C ASP A 41 8.69 -21.42 9.54
N GLU A 42 8.35 -22.07 8.43
CA GLU A 42 9.25 -22.25 7.28
C GLU A 42 9.26 -21.07 6.31
N THR A 43 8.59 -19.97 6.65
CA THR A 43 8.55 -18.77 5.80
C THR A 43 9.89 -18.02 5.84
N ARG A 44 10.06 -17.03 4.96
CA ARG A 44 11.23 -16.12 4.97
C ARG A 44 11.44 -15.46 6.34
N LYS A 45 10.34 -15.10 7.02
CA LYS A 45 10.35 -14.57 8.39
C LYS A 45 10.95 -15.59 9.36
N GLY A 46 10.47 -16.83 9.35
CA GLY A 46 10.97 -17.86 10.26
C GLY A 46 12.42 -18.27 9.99
N LYS A 47 12.85 -18.29 8.72
CA LYS A 47 14.28 -18.45 8.36
C LYS A 47 15.14 -17.33 8.96
N ARG A 48 14.73 -16.06 8.82
CA ARG A 48 15.44 -14.92 9.43
C ARG A 48 15.52 -15.01 10.95
N ILE A 49 14.44 -15.45 11.61
CA ILE A 49 14.44 -15.67 13.07
C ILE A 49 15.50 -16.72 13.46
N ARG A 50 15.55 -17.86 12.76
CA ARG A 50 16.55 -18.92 12.99
C ARG A 50 17.97 -18.43 12.79
N GLU A 51 18.23 -17.65 11.74
CA GLU A 51 19.56 -17.06 11.47
C GLU A 51 20.02 -16.13 12.60
N ILE A 52 19.12 -15.32 13.15
CA ILE A 52 19.41 -14.42 14.26
C ILE A 52 19.73 -15.22 15.53
N GLN A 53 18.91 -16.23 15.84
CA GLN A 53 19.09 -17.11 17.00
C GLN A 53 20.39 -17.92 16.90
N ALA A 54 20.72 -18.46 15.72
CA ALA A 54 21.95 -19.22 15.50
C ALA A 54 23.22 -18.36 15.67
N ALA A 55 23.11 -17.04 15.46
CA ALA A 55 24.17 -16.08 15.73
C ALA A 55 24.26 -15.67 17.22
N GLY A 56 23.50 -16.31 18.11
CA GLY A 56 23.45 -16.00 19.54
C GLY A 56 22.69 -14.71 19.87
N ALA A 57 21.99 -14.12 18.90
CA ALA A 57 21.24 -12.88 19.08
C ALA A 57 19.74 -13.15 19.28
N GLN A 58 19.02 -12.16 19.84
CA GLN A 58 17.58 -12.25 20.09
C GLN A 58 16.82 -11.26 19.22
N VAL A 59 15.79 -11.73 18.52
CA VAL A 59 14.91 -10.88 17.71
C VAL A 59 14.25 -9.84 18.60
N LEU A 60 14.35 -8.57 18.20
CA LEU A 60 13.68 -7.49 18.92
C LEU A 60 12.24 -7.37 18.42
N VAL A 61 11.29 -7.45 19.35
CA VAL A 61 9.87 -7.23 19.08
C VAL A 61 9.52 -5.82 19.52
N THR A 62 8.95 -5.01 18.64
CA THR A 62 8.50 -3.65 18.98
C THR A 62 7.06 -3.46 18.53
N ARG A 63 6.17 -3.07 19.46
CA ARG A 63 4.86 -2.53 19.08
C ARG A 63 5.07 -1.13 18.53
N LEU A 64 4.59 -0.88 17.32
CA LEU A 64 4.71 0.41 16.63
C LEU A 64 3.54 1.31 17.00
N VAL A 65 2.32 0.75 16.97
CA VAL A 65 1.07 1.45 17.30
C VAL A 65 0.11 0.45 17.95
N ASP A 66 -0.54 0.87 19.03
CA ASP A 66 -1.52 0.12 19.81
C ASP A 66 -2.92 0.77 19.74
N ALA A 67 -3.92 0.13 20.34
CA ALA A 67 -5.29 0.65 20.45
C ALA A 67 -5.99 0.92 19.11
N LEU A 68 -5.80 0.00 18.16
CA LEU A 68 -6.37 0.06 16.83
C LEU A 68 -7.61 -0.82 16.71
N THR A 69 -8.54 -0.40 15.84
CA THR A 69 -9.50 -1.33 15.25
C THR A 69 -8.77 -2.27 14.27
N GLU A 70 -9.39 -3.40 13.93
CA GLU A 70 -8.79 -4.30 12.95
C GLU A 70 -8.53 -3.60 11.61
N GLN A 71 -9.47 -2.79 11.14
CA GLN A 71 -9.37 -2.10 9.85
C GLN A 71 -8.23 -1.08 9.86
N GLN A 72 -8.04 -0.35 10.97
CA GLN A 72 -6.90 0.55 11.14
C GLN A 72 -5.58 -0.22 11.11
N ALA A 73 -5.49 -1.34 11.83
CA ALA A 73 -4.28 -2.16 11.88
C ALA A 73 -3.94 -2.75 10.50
N ILE A 74 -4.93 -3.19 9.73
CA ILE A 74 -4.75 -3.67 8.34
C ILE A 74 -4.17 -2.56 7.45
N ARG A 75 -4.76 -1.36 7.50
CA ARG A 75 -4.30 -0.23 6.67
C ARG A 75 -2.88 0.17 7.03
N LEU A 76 -2.60 0.34 8.32
CA LEU A 76 -1.27 0.73 8.80
C LEU A 76 -0.21 -0.33 8.50
N GLU A 77 -0.52 -1.62 8.68
CA GLU A 77 0.36 -2.72 8.28
C GLU A 77 0.74 -2.64 6.80
N ALA A 78 -0.26 -2.46 5.93
CA ALA A 78 -0.04 -2.35 4.49
C ALA A 78 0.80 -1.11 4.11
N GLU A 79 0.54 0.03 4.74
CA GLU A 79 1.28 1.28 4.52
C GLU A 79 2.75 1.16 4.95
N LEU A 80 3.00 0.58 6.12
CA LEU A 80 4.37 0.37 6.59
C LEU A 80 5.12 -0.64 5.70
N ILE A 81 4.47 -1.73 5.28
CA ILE A 81 5.07 -2.68 4.33
C ILE A 81 5.42 -1.98 3.01
N ALA A 82 4.54 -1.11 2.50
CA ALA A 82 4.81 -0.32 1.29
C ALA A 82 5.98 0.67 1.48
N ALA A 83 6.08 1.30 2.64
CA ALA A 83 7.11 2.28 2.95
C ALA A 83 8.51 1.66 3.08
N PHE A 84 8.63 0.55 3.82
CA PHE A 84 9.91 -0.16 4.01
C PHE A 84 10.27 -1.07 2.83
N GLY A 85 9.28 -1.50 2.05
CA GLY A 85 9.43 -2.43 0.95
C GLY A 85 9.74 -3.86 1.42
N THR A 86 9.31 -4.83 0.63
CA THR A 86 9.69 -6.24 0.81
C THR A 86 10.95 -6.56 0.04
N VAL A 87 11.61 -7.67 0.38
CA VAL A 87 12.76 -8.20 -0.37
C VAL A 87 12.48 -8.34 -1.88
N ASP A 88 11.25 -8.67 -2.28
CA ASP A 88 10.86 -8.78 -3.71
C ASP A 88 10.79 -7.41 -4.40
N THR A 89 10.65 -6.33 -3.64
CA THR A 89 10.66 -4.94 -4.13
C THR A 89 11.99 -4.21 -3.90
N GLY A 90 13.01 -4.92 -3.40
CA GLY A 90 14.32 -4.37 -3.04
C GLY A 90 14.40 -3.73 -1.65
N GLY A 91 13.41 -3.97 -0.79
CA GLY A 91 13.36 -3.50 0.59
C GLY A 91 13.83 -4.53 1.62
N LEU A 92 13.57 -4.24 2.89
CA LEU A 92 14.12 -4.99 4.03
C LEU A 92 13.23 -6.14 4.48
N LEU A 93 11.92 -6.05 4.21
CA LEU A 93 10.92 -6.90 4.87
C LEU A 93 10.78 -8.27 4.21
N THR A 94 10.66 -9.31 5.03
CA THR A 94 10.40 -10.69 4.65
C THR A 94 8.90 -10.98 4.46
N ASN A 95 8.04 -9.96 4.57
CA ASN A 95 6.60 -10.06 4.30
C ASN A 95 6.35 -10.64 2.90
N ALA A 96 5.44 -11.62 2.80
CA ALA A 96 5.13 -12.29 1.52
C ALA A 96 4.17 -11.46 0.65
N VAL A 97 3.31 -10.65 1.27
CA VAL A 97 2.33 -9.83 0.56
C VAL A 97 2.96 -8.48 0.23
N VAL A 98 3.00 -8.16 -1.06
CA VAL A 98 3.24 -6.81 -1.56
C VAL A 98 1.87 -6.16 -1.79
N PRO A 99 1.60 -4.96 -1.25
CA PRO A 99 0.35 -4.25 -1.52
C PRO A 99 0.09 -4.10 -3.02
N SER A 100 -1.18 -4.24 -3.43
CA SER A 100 -1.60 -4.16 -4.83
C SER A 100 -1.20 -2.82 -5.46
N GLY A 101 -0.69 -2.85 -6.70
CA GLY A 101 -0.22 -1.65 -7.42
C GLY A 101 1.31 -1.44 -7.42
N LEU A 102 2.06 -2.19 -6.62
CA LEU A 102 3.53 -2.10 -6.53
C LEU A 102 4.29 -3.15 -7.37
N ALA A 103 3.63 -3.79 -8.34
CA ALA A 103 4.18 -4.92 -9.10
C ALA A 103 5.49 -4.58 -9.87
N GLY A 104 6.62 -4.93 -9.25
CA GLY A 104 7.49 -6.03 -9.70
C GLY A 104 8.44 -5.85 -10.89
N LYS A 105 8.38 -4.77 -11.67
CA LYS A 105 9.40 -4.55 -12.72
C LYS A 105 10.57 -3.74 -12.18
N THR A 106 11.65 -4.42 -11.81
CA THR A 106 12.95 -3.79 -11.57
C THR A 106 13.67 -3.63 -12.90
N ARG A 107 14.27 -2.45 -13.14
CA ARG A 107 15.19 -2.21 -14.26
C ARG A 107 16.53 -1.82 -13.67
N ALA A 108 17.56 -2.64 -13.90
CA ALA A 108 18.90 -2.41 -13.35
C ALA A 108 19.49 -1.04 -13.75
N SER A 109 19.06 -0.47 -14.88
CA SER A 109 19.53 0.82 -15.39
C SER A 109 18.89 2.04 -14.73
N VAL A 110 17.94 1.88 -13.80
CA VAL A 110 17.20 3.00 -13.20
C VAL A 110 17.20 2.89 -11.69
N VAL A 111 17.75 3.91 -11.02
CA VAL A 111 17.69 4.04 -9.56
C VAL A 111 16.31 4.54 -9.16
N VAL A 112 15.57 3.75 -8.37
CA VAL A 112 14.31 4.17 -7.76
C VAL A 112 14.58 4.48 -6.29
N PRO A 113 14.49 5.75 -5.84
CA PRO A 113 14.76 6.07 -4.44
C PRO A 113 13.79 5.36 -3.50
N ALA A 114 14.30 5.00 -2.31
CA ALA A 114 13.48 4.40 -1.26
C ALA A 114 12.29 5.31 -0.90
N GLY A 115 11.12 4.73 -0.68
CA GLY A 115 9.88 5.47 -0.38
C GLY A 115 9.22 6.18 -1.57
N SER A 116 9.91 6.42 -2.70
CA SER A 116 9.29 7.10 -3.86
C SER A 116 8.09 6.35 -4.43
N LYS A 117 8.13 5.00 -4.42
CA LYS A 117 6.99 4.17 -4.85
C LYS A 117 5.78 4.38 -3.95
N ALA A 118 5.96 4.35 -2.63
CA ALA A 118 4.89 4.59 -1.66
C ALA A 118 4.31 6.01 -1.82
N LYS A 119 5.18 7.02 -1.95
CA LYS A 119 4.78 8.41 -2.23
C LYS A 119 3.94 8.52 -3.52
N ALA A 120 4.34 7.84 -4.58
CA ALA A 120 3.59 7.81 -5.84
C ALA A 120 2.22 7.15 -5.67
N GLN A 121 2.12 6.04 -4.92
CA GLN A 121 0.83 5.38 -4.65
C GLN A 121 -0.09 6.26 -3.79
N LEU A 122 0.44 6.99 -2.81
CA LEU A 122 -0.34 7.96 -2.03
C LEU A 122 -0.90 9.08 -2.91
N GLY A 123 -0.06 9.67 -3.77
CA GLY A 123 -0.52 10.68 -4.73
C GLY A 123 -1.58 10.14 -5.68
N LEU A 124 -1.41 8.91 -6.15
CA LEU A 124 -2.39 8.23 -7.00
C LEU A 124 -3.72 7.98 -6.28
N ALA A 125 -3.69 7.61 -5.00
CA ALA A 125 -4.90 7.44 -4.19
C ALA A 125 -5.68 8.74 -4.08
N LEU A 126 -5.01 9.86 -3.75
CA LEU A 126 -5.62 11.18 -3.67
C LEU A 126 -6.25 11.60 -5.00
N LEU A 127 -5.56 11.37 -6.13
CA LEU A 127 -6.09 11.66 -7.46
C LEU A 127 -7.32 10.81 -7.80
N LYS A 128 -7.30 9.51 -7.46
CA LYS A 128 -8.43 8.62 -7.66
C LYS A 128 -9.65 9.07 -6.85
N ASP A 129 -9.45 9.45 -5.60
CA ASP A 129 -10.53 9.87 -4.72
C ASP A 129 -11.16 11.19 -5.22
N ALA A 130 -10.36 12.17 -5.63
CA ALA A 130 -10.86 13.42 -6.21
C ALA A 130 -11.67 13.19 -7.51
N VAL A 131 -11.22 12.30 -8.39
CA VAL A 131 -11.95 11.95 -9.62
C VAL A 131 -13.24 11.20 -9.30
N LEU A 132 -13.21 10.31 -8.31
CA LEU A 132 -14.40 9.57 -7.88
C LEU A 132 -15.43 10.51 -7.26
N GLU A 133 -15.01 11.43 -6.39
CA GLU A 133 -15.88 12.44 -5.78
C GLU A 133 -16.56 13.30 -6.85
N LEU A 134 -15.80 13.75 -7.87
CA LEU A 134 -16.37 14.45 -9.02
C LEU A 134 -17.41 13.60 -9.76
N ALA A 135 -17.14 12.30 -9.97
CA ALA A 135 -18.09 11.40 -10.63
C ALA A 135 -19.35 11.14 -9.77
N GLN A 136 -19.20 11.01 -8.46
CA GLN A 136 -20.30 10.82 -7.51
C GLN A 136 -21.23 12.03 -7.45
N ALA A 137 -20.66 13.24 -7.51
CA ALA A 137 -21.42 14.48 -7.58
C ALA A 137 -22.21 14.65 -8.90
N ASN A 138 -21.93 13.83 -9.91
CA ASN A 138 -22.53 13.93 -11.25
C ASN A 138 -23.20 12.60 -11.66
N PRO A 139 -24.49 12.36 -11.28
CA PRO A 139 -25.18 11.09 -11.53
C PRO A 139 -25.26 10.67 -13.01
N GLY A 140 -25.25 11.64 -13.93
CA GLY A 140 -25.19 11.40 -15.38
C GLY A 140 -23.80 10.99 -15.90
N GLY A 141 -22.82 10.88 -15.01
CA GLY A 141 -21.42 10.58 -15.30
C GLY A 141 -20.61 11.77 -15.81
N ILE A 142 -19.29 11.57 -15.82
CA ILE A 142 -18.30 12.55 -16.27
C ILE A 142 -17.51 12.02 -17.48
N ALA A 143 -17.18 12.90 -18.41
CA ALA A 143 -16.23 12.60 -19.47
C ALA A 143 -14.78 12.69 -18.95
N ASN A 144 -13.84 12.13 -19.72
CA ASN A 144 -12.41 12.27 -19.41
C ASN A 144 -11.97 13.75 -19.41
N SER A 145 -12.48 14.53 -20.37
CA SER A 145 -12.22 15.96 -20.48
C SER A 145 -12.61 16.72 -19.23
N ASP A 146 -13.70 16.31 -18.56
CA ASP A 146 -14.23 16.96 -17.37
C ASP A 146 -13.28 16.75 -16.20
N ALA A 147 -12.86 15.50 -15.96
CA ALA A 147 -11.85 15.17 -14.95
C ALA A 147 -10.52 15.90 -15.22
N ALA A 148 -10.12 16.03 -16.48
CA ALA A 148 -8.89 16.71 -16.85
C ALA A 148 -8.96 18.23 -16.60
N SER A 149 -10.01 18.91 -17.06
CA SER A 149 -10.09 20.37 -16.94
C SER A 149 -10.50 20.81 -15.55
N LEU A 150 -11.52 20.21 -14.95
CA LEU A 150 -12.13 20.71 -13.72
C LEU A 150 -11.27 20.43 -12.49
N LEU A 151 -10.45 19.37 -12.51
CA LEU A 151 -9.53 19.05 -11.42
C LEU A 151 -8.08 19.52 -11.70
N GLY A 152 -7.86 20.28 -12.78
CA GLY A 152 -6.53 20.79 -13.11
C GLY A 152 -5.51 19.70 -13.46
N LEU A 153 -5.95 18.55 -13.99
CA LEU A 153 -5.10 17.42 -14.35
C LEU A 153 -4.61 17.47 -15.81
N ARG A 154 -4.93 18.55 -16.54
CA ARG A 154 -4.44 18.76 -17.90
C ARG A 154 -2.94 19.05 -17.92
N SER A 155 -2.24 18.48 -18.91
CA SER A 155 -0.85 18.84 -19.20
C SER A 155 -0.77 19.92 -20.28
N GLU A 156 0.19 20.84 -20.14
CA GLU A 156 0.56 21.79 -21.20
C GLU A 156 1.68 21.27 -22.11
N TYR A 157 2.12 20.02 -21.91
CA TYR A 157 3.22 19.40 -22.64
C TYR A 157 2.90 19.16 -24.13
N GLU A 158 3.92 19.25 -24.97
CA GLU A 158 3.83 19.13 -26.43
C GLU A 158 3.26 17.77 -26.85
N GLY A 159 2.02 17.75 -27.32
CA GLY A 159 1.30 16.53 -27.72
C GLY A 159 -0.14 16.79 -28.14
N GLY A 160 -0.73 15.85 -28.89
CA GLY A 160 -2.08 15.98 -29.44
C GLY A 160 -3.21 15.86 -28.40
N SER A 161 -2.98 15.17 -27.27
CA SER A 161 -3.94 15.07 -26.17
C SER A 161 -3.36 15.66 -24.89
N LYS A 162 -4.20 16.32 -24.08
CA LYS A 162 -3.78 17.01 -22.84
C LYS A 162 -4.27 16.33 -21.56
N ASP A 163 -4.85 15.14 -21.68
CA ASP A 163 -5.68 14.50 -20.64
C ASP A 163 -5.24 13.07 -20.28
N TYR A 164 -3.98 12.72 -20.58
CA TYR A 164 -3.40 11.39 -20.35
C TYR A 164 -3.41 10.96 -18.87
N LEU A 165 -3.20 11.90 -17.95
CA LEU A 165 -3.25 11.62 -16.52
C LEU A 165 -4.66 11.19 -16.11
N SER A 166 -5.68 11.93 -16.53
CA SER A 166 -7.09 11.60 -16.26
C SER A 166 -7.49 10.27 -16.88
N TYR A 167 -7.03 9.95 -18.09
CA TYR A 167 -7.23 8.64 -18.71
C TYR A 167 -6.68 7.50 -17.84
N SER A 168 -5.48 7.70 -17.29
CA SER A 168 -4.83 6.71 -16.44
C SER A 168 -5.61 6.51 -15.13
N VAL A 169 -6.02 7.60 -14.47
CA VAL A 169 -6.77 7.55 -13.21
C VAL A 169 -8.15 6.90 -13.41
N LEU A 170 -8.91 7.31 -14.44
CA LEU A 170 -10.22 6.73 -14.76
C LEU A 170 -10.11 5.24 -15.13
N GLY A 171 -9.07 4.83 -15.86
CA GLY A 171 -8.81 3.43 -16.19
C GLY A 171 -8.57 2.56 -14.95
N LEU A 172 -7.88 3.08 -13.95
CA LEU A 172 -7.66 2.38 -12.67
C LEU A 172 -8.97 2.24 -11.88
N LEU A 173 -9.77 3.30 -11.80
CA LEU A 173 -11.08 3.29 -11.12
C LEU A 173 -12.07 2.34 -11.80
N LEU A 174 -12.06 2.26 -13.14
CA LEU A 174 -12.83 1.26 -13.89
C LEU A 174 -12.40 -0.17 -13.55
N ARG A 175 -11.09 -0.43 -13.51
CA ARG A 175 -10.55 -1.75 -13.14
C ARG A 175 -10.88 -2.13 -11.70
N GLU A 176 -10.93 -1.15 -10.80
CA GLU A 176 -11.32 -1.33 -9.39
C GLU A 176 -12.85 -1.45 -9.22
N GLY A 177 -13.63 -1.33 -10.30
CA GLY A 177 -15.10 -1.42 -10.26
C GLY A 177 -15.78 -0.24 -9.57
N LYS A 178 -15.06 0.84 -9.26
CA LYS A 178 -15.58 2.07 -8.65
C LYS A 178 -16.26 3.01 -9.65
N LEU A 179 -15.89 2.86 -10.93
CA LEU A 179 -16.54 3.50 -12.07
C LEU A 179 -16.99 2.43 -13.05
N GLN A 180 -17.99 2.78 -13.87
CA GLN A 180 -18.39 2.03 -15.05
C GLN A 180 -18.61 2.96 -16.24
N ARG A 181 -18.54 2.43 -17.46
CA ARG A 181 -18.91 3.16 -18.67
C ARG A 181 -20.44 3.25 -18.77
N SER A 182 -20.95 4.44 -19.10
CA SER A 182 -22.37 4.61 -19.43
C SER A 182 -22.73 3.77 -20.65
N ALA A 183 -23.94 3.20 -20.67
CA ALA A 183 -24.50 2.52 -21.84
C ALA A 183 -24.77 3.49 -23.00
N VAL A 184 -24.94 4.78 -22.69
CA VAL A 184 -25.18 5.85 -23.67
C VAL A 184 -24.09 6.90 -23.52
N GLY A 185 -23.29 7.10 -24.59
CA GLY A 185 -22.20 8.08 -24.63
C GLY A 185 -20.87 7.59 -24.04
N LYS A 186 -19.89 8.50 -23.95
CA LYS A 186 -18.51 8.22 -23.48
C LYS A 186 -18.26 8.66 -22.03
N LYS A 187 -19.28 8.59 -21.18
CA LYS A 187 -19.22 9.02 -19.78
C LYS A 187 -18.88 7.89 -18.81
N HIS A 188 -18.27 8.23 -17.69
CA HIS A 188 -17.94 7.34 -16.57
C HIS A 188 -18.85 7.66 -15.38
N ILE A 189 -19.50 6.64 -14.83
CA ILE A 189 -20.49 6.77 -13.76
C ILE A 189 -19.96 6.07 -12.50
N ALA A 190 -20.08 6.73 -11.35
CA ALA A 190 -19.76 6.15 -10.05
C ALA A 190 -20.71 4.99 -9.71
N THR A 191 -20.13 3.86 -9.30
CA THR A 191 -20.86 2.65 -8.87
C THR A 191 -20.98 2.56 -7.35
N VAL A 192 -20.17 3.36 -6.64
CA VAL A 192 -20.12 3.45 -5.18
C VAL A 192 -20.50 4.87 -4.77
N ARG A 193 -21.22 5.02 -3.65
CA ARG A 193 -21.53 6.31 -3.03
C ARG A 193 -20.60 6.56 -1.85
#